data_AF-A0A371NZ95-F1
#
_entry.id   AF-A0A371NZ95-F1
#
_cell.length_a   1.000
_cell.length_b   1.000
_cell.length_c   1.000
_cell.angle_alpha   90.00
_cell.angle_beta   90.00
_cell.angle_gamma   90.00
#
_symmetry.space_group_name_H-M   'P 1'
#
loop_
_entity.id
_entity.type
_entity.pdbx_description
1 polymer ?
#
loop_
_entity_poly.entity_id
_entity_poly.type
_entity_poly.pdbx_seq_one_letter_code
_entity_poly.pdbx_strand_id
1 'polypeptide(L)'
;MSTVLPPRVTPRRRMPDEALAPVRLTGAQRRTVHMLASLLLDYPDAAWFDRFGELRAHAAGLPPAVAAPLTAFIDRADGAGASAWQRDYVNTFDLKRKCSLYLSYFATGDTRRRGTALVAFLDAYRAAGWEFDAAELPDYLPAVLEFSARSDSEVASALLTAHREGIEVLRAALEGMDSPWALVVRAVTLSLPKVDQRTQERVLALVNEGPPTETVGLSLPMPVFRTKGES
;
A
#
# COMPACT_ATOMS: atom_id res chain seq x y z
N MET A 1 50.77 2.75 10.96
CA MET A 1 49.76 1.85 11.55
C MET A 1 48.39 2.35 11.08
N SER A 2 47.79 1.69 10.09
CA SER A 2 46.49 2.07 9.53
C SER A 2 45.40 1.26 10.23
N THR A 3 44.56 1.93 11.04
CA THR A 3 43.48 1.30 11.79
C THR A 3 42.27 1.13 10.87
N VAL A 4 42.04 -0.10 10.43
CA VAL A 4 40.81 -0.49 9.70
C VAL A 4 39.66 -0.52 10.71
N LEU A 5 38.68 0.38 10.56
CA LEU A 5 37.43 0.30 11.31
C LEU A 5 36.66 -0.98 10.91
N PRO A 6 36.12 -1.75 11.86
CA PRO A 6 35.31 -2.92 11.53
C PRO A 6 34.02 -2.49 10.81
N PRO A 7 33.48 -3.33 9.90
CA PRO A 7 32.23 -3.05 9.21
C PRO A 7 31.11 -2.89 10.24
N ARG A 8 30.34 -1.80 10.14
CA ARG A 8 29.13 -1.59 10.93
C ARG A 8 28.11 -2.67 10.56
N VAL A 9 28.06 -3.74 11.34
CA VAL A 9 26.96 -4.70 11.29
C VAL A 9 25.74 -3.98 11.87
N THR A 10 24.86 -3.49 10.99
CA THR A 10 23.55 -2.99 11.42
C THR A 10 22.80 -4.21 11.99
N PRO A 11 22.40 -4.20 13.27
CA PRO A 11 21.64 -5.33 13.81
C PRO A 11 20.35 -5.47 13.00
N ARG A 12 20.17 -6.61 12.32
CA ARG A 12 18.86 -7.02 11.78
C ARG A 12 17.93 -7.16 12.98
N ARG A 13 17.19 -6.10 13.28
CA ARG A 13 16.25 -6.09 14.40
C ARG A 13 15.17 -7.11 14.06
N ARG A 14 15.06 -8.14 14.91
CA ARG A 14 14.02 -9.16 14.85
C ARG A 14 12.66 -8.44 14.81
N MET A 15 11.88 -8.71 13.76
CA MET A 15 10.48 -8.29 13.68
C MET A 15 9.76 -8.73 14.96
N PRO A 16 8.80 -7.96 15.52
CA PRO A 16 7.96 -8.45 16.60
C PRO A 16 7.40 -9.83 16.23
N ASP A 17 7.53 -10.80 17.13
CA ASP A 17 7.50 -12.26 16.86
C ASP A 17 6.14 -12.81 16.39
N GLU A 18 5.11 -11.99 16.19
CA GLU A 18 3.81 -12.44 15.66
C GLU A 18 3.27 -11.47 14.61
N ALA A 19 3.68 -11.66 13.35
CA ALA A 19 2.89 -11.17 12.23
C ALA A 19 1.46 -11.73 12.37
N LEU A 20 0.47 -10.84 12.48
CA LEU A 20 -0.92 -11.24 12.68
C LEU A 20 -1.36 -12.23 11.60
N ALA A 21 -2.07 -13.29 12.01
CA ALA A 21 -2.62 -14.25 11.06
C ALA A 21 -3.65 -13.53 10.16
N PRO A 22 -3.47 -13.55 8.82
CA PRO A 22 -4.41 -12.86 7.94
C PRO A 22 -5.82 -13.43 8.04
N VAL A 23 -6.80 -12.55 7.92
CA VAL A 23 -8.21 -12.93 7.85
C VAL A 23 -8.52 -13.33 6.40
N ARG A 24 -9.30 -14.41 6.21
CA ARG A 24 -9.80 -14.74 4.88
C ARG A 24 -10.84 -13.71 4.47
N LEU A 25 -10.50 -12.88 3.48
CA LEU A 25 -11.37 -11.87 2.89
C LEU A 25 -11.67 -12.21 1.44
N THR A 26 -12.90 -11.97 0.99
CA THR A 26 -13.22 -11.95 -0.44
C THR A 26 -12.52 -10.77 -1.13
N GLY A 27 -12.42 -10.78 -2.46
CA GLY A 27 -11.87 -9.64 -3.21
C GLY A 27 -12.61 -8.33 -2.90
N ALA A 28 -13.95 -8.37 -2.88
CA ALA A 28 -14.78 -7.23 -2.53
C ALA A 28 -14.52 -6.72 -1.10
N GLN A 29 -14.45 -7.62 -0.10
CA GLN A 29 -14.14 -7.24 1.27
C GLN A 29 -12.74 -6.61 1.39
N ARG A 30 -11.74 -7.16 0.69
CA ARG A 30 -10.38 -6.60 0.68
C ARG A 30 -10.37 -5.17 0.12
N ARG A 31 -11.07 -4.93 -0.99
CA ARG A 31 -11.22 -3.59 -1.57
C ARG A 31 -11.92 -2.64 -0.60
N THR A 32 -12.97 -3.08 0.10
CA THR A 32 -13.62 -2.28 1.14
C THR A 32 -12.66 -1.95 2.28
N VAL A 33 -11.86 -2.89 2.77
CA VAL A 33 -10.84 -2.62 3.81
C VAL A 33 -9.84 -1.58 3.34
N HIS A 34 -9.31 -1.73 2.12
CA HIS A 34 -8.32 -0.82 1.58
C HIS A 34 -8.90 0.58 1.37
N MET A 35 -10.13 0.70 0.86
CA MET A 35 -10.78 2.00 0.72
C MET A 35 -11.04 2.66 2.08
N LEU A 36 -11.58 1.93 3.05
CA LEU A 36 -11.79 2.46 4.40
C LEU A 36 -10.48 2.92 5.04
N ALA A 37 -9.43 2.11 4.94
CA ALA A 37 -8.13 2.46 5.48
C ALA A 37 -7.50 3.65 4.77
N SER A 38 -7.62 3.76 3.44
CA SER A 38 -7.19 4.92 2.66
C SER A 38 -7.81 6.20 3.21
N LEU A 39 -9.13 6.21 3.35
CA LEU A 39 -9.86 7.37 3.84
C LEU A 39 -9.51 7.70 5.30
N LEU A 40 -9.48 6.70 6.18
CA LEU A 40 -9.25 6.91 7.62
C LEU A 40 -7.80 7.28 7.97
N LEU A 41 -6.84 6.99 7.08
CA LEU A 41 -5.44 7.39 7.22
C LEU A 41 -5.15 8.75 6.59
N ASP A 42 -6.08 9.33 5.84
CA ASP A 42 -5.89 10.65 5.25
C ASP A 42 -6.07 11.77 6.28
N TYR A 43 -5.68 12.99 5.91
CA TYR A 43 -5.76 14.13 6.82
C TYR A 43 -7.22 14.39 7.25
N PRO A 44 -7.51 14.51 8.57
CA PRO A 44 -8.88 14.60 9.07
C PRO A 44 -9.43 16.03 8.96
N ASP A 45 -9.74 16.45 7.73
CA ASP A 45 -10.46 17.70 7.45
C ASP A 45 -11.95 17.62 7.81
N ALA A 46 -12.73 18.66 7.52
CA ALA A 46 -14.16 18.66 7.84
C ALA A 46 -14.93 17.56 7.11
N ALA A 47 -14.64 17.35 5.82
CA ALA A 47 -15.30 16.34 5.00
C ALA A 47 -14.99 14.91 5.48
N TRP A 48 -13.82 14.71 6.09
CA TRP A 48 -13.43 13.45 6.71
C TRP A 48 -14.37 13.03 7.84
N PHE A 49 -14.75 13.96 8.73
CA PHE A 49 -15.69 13.69 9.83
C PHE A 49 -17.13 13.47 9.32
N ASP A 50 -17.56 14.24 8.32
CA ASP A 50 -18.92 14.14 7.77
C ASP A 50 -19.23 12.75 7.18
N ARG A 51 -18.20 11.99 6.80
CA ARG A 51 -18.34 10.68 6.16
C ARG A 51 -18.48 9.51 7.14
N PHE A 52 -18.34 9.74 8.45
CA PHE A 52 -18.31 8.65 9.43
C PHE A 52 -19.53 7.73 9.40
N GLY A 53 -20.72 8.27 9.12
CA GLY A 53 -21.93 7.45 8.96
C GLY A 53 -21.78 6.43 7.83
N GLU A 54 -21.29 6.85 6.68
CA GLU A 54 -21.04 6.01 5.50
C GLU A 54 -19.93 4.98 5.77
N LEU A 55 -18.82 5.42 6.39
CA LEU A 55 -17.70 4.54 6.71
C LEU A 55 -18.09 3.41 7.68
N ARG A 56 -18.92 3.71 8.69
CA ARG A 56 -19.47 2.70 9.61
C ARG A 56 -20.36 1.69 8.88
N ALA A 57 -21.20 2.15 7.95
CA ALA A 57 -22.07 1.27 7.16
C ALA A 57 -21.27 0.28 6.30
N HIS A 58 -20.19 0.73 5.66
CA HIS A 58 -19.29 -0.16 4.91
C HIS A 58 -18.51 -1.11 5.81
N ALA A 59 -18.06 -0.64 6.98
CA ALA A 59 -17.35 -1.49 7.94
C ALA A 59 -18.23 -2.64 8.47
N ALA A 60 -19.54 -2.43 8.60
CA ALA A 60 -20.48 -3.46 9.06
C ALA A 60 -20.58 -4.70 8.14
N GLY A 61 -20.20 -4.57 6.86
CA GLY A 61 -20.14 -5.68 5.90
C GLY A 61 -18.86 -6.53 5.99
N LEU A 62 -17.91 -6.14 6.84
CA LEU A 62 -16.62 -6.82 7.00
C LEU A 62 -16.66 -7.87 8.12
N PRO A 63 -15.76 -8.86 8.11
CA PRO A 63 -15.62 -9.78 9.24
C PRO A 63 -15.31 -9.03 10.54
N PRO A 64 -15.80 -9.50 11.71
CA PRO A 64 -15.66 -8.79 12.99
C PRO A 64 -14.21 -8.43 13.36
N ALA A 65 -13.26 -9.28 13.01
CA ALA A 65 -11.83 -9.05 13.26
C ALA A 65 -11.28 -7.78 12.57
N VAL A 66 -11.93 -7.32 11.50
CA VAL A 66 -11.57 -6.11 10.75
C VAL A 66 -12.57 -4.97 10.99
N ALA A 67 -13.87 -5.27 11.09
CA ALA A 67 -14.89 -4.28 11.36
C ALA A 67 -14.69 -3.59 12.72
N ALA A 68 -14.48 -4.38 13.79
CA ALA A 68 -14.36 -3.86 15.15
C ALA A 68 -13.25 -2.81 15.34
N PRO A 69 -11.99 -3.01 14.89
CA PRO A 69 -10.95 -1.99 15.02
C PRO A 69 -11.26 -0.72 14.21
N LEU A 70 -11.85 -0.85 13.02
CA LEU A 70 -12.21 0.31 12.19
C LEU A 70 -13.33 1.14 12.85
N THR A 71 -14.39 0.49 13.34
CA THR A 71 -15.46 1.17 14.06
C THR A 71 -14.96 1.83 15.34
N ALA A 72 -14.13 1.14 16.12
CA ALA A 72 -13.54 1.69 17.34
C ALA A 72 -12.62 2.90 17.05
N PHE A 73 -11.91 2.91 15.92
CA PHE A 73 -11.15 4.08 15.49
C PHE A 73 -12.07 5.27 15.19
N ILE A 74 -13.13 5.05 14.42
CA ILE A 74 -14.10 6.10 14.07
C ILE A 74 -14.73 6.68 15.35
N ASP A 75 -15.15 5.83 16.29
CA ASP A 75 -15.78 6.29 17.54
C ASP A 75 -14.81 7.09 18.43
N ARG A 76 -13.52 6.74 18.44
CA ARG A 76 -12.48 7.55 19.12
C ARG A 76 -12.28 8.90 18.47
N ALA A 77 -12.24 8.94 17.13
CA ALA A 77 -12.08 10.18 16.38
C ALA A 77 -13.26 11.13 16.60
N ASP A 78 -14.48 10.59 16.54
CA ASP A 78 -15.74 11.29 16.76
C ASP A 78 -15.80 11.88 18.19
N GLY A 79 -15.45 11.08 19.19
CA GLY A 79 -15.43 11.50 20.59
C GLY A 79 -14.33 12.51 20.95
N ALA A 80 -13.20 12.53 20.23
CA ALA A 80 -12.10 13.48 20.48
C ALA A 80 -12.40 14.89 19.97
N GLY A 81 -13.21 15.01 18.90
CA GLY A 81 -13.49 16.26 18.22
C GLY A 81 -12.39 16.72 17.26
N ALA A 82 -12.78 17.44 16.21
CA ALA A 82 -11.94 17.72 15.05
C ALA A 82 -10.58 18.36 15.39
N SER A 83 -10.57 19.43 16.17
CA SER A 83 -9.31 20.14 16.48
C SER A 83 -8.33 19.31 17.30
N ALA A 84 -8.79 18.45 18.20
CA ALA A 84 -7.91 17.58 18.95
C ALA A 84 -7.33 16.49 18.04
N TRP A 85 -8.19 15.86 17.24
CA TRP A 85 -7.79 14.79 16.34
C TRP A 85 -6.81 15.25 15.26
N GLN A 86 -7.01 16.43 14.68
CA GLN A 86 -6.09 17.05 13.72
C GLN A 86 -4.70 17.30 14.31
N ARG A 87 -4.62 17.81 15.55
CA ARG A 87 -3.33 17.97 16.24
C ARG A 87 -2.66 16.63 16.48
N ASP A 88 -3.42 15.62 16.91
CA ASP A 88 -2.89 14.28 17.16
C ASP A 88 -2.40 13.61 15.87
N TYR A 89 -3.06 13.89 14.75
CA TYR A 89 -2.64 13.42 13.43
C TYR A 89 -1.26 13.96 13.07
N VAL A 90 -1.08 15.30 13.14
CA VAL A 90 0.21 15.95 12.87
C VAL A 90 1.30 15.44 13.82
N ASN A 91 0.98 15.32 15.12
CA ASN A 91 1.90 14.79 16.12
C ASN A 91 2.31 13.33 15.86
N THR A 92 1.44 12.56 15.21
CA THR A 92 1.68 11.16 14.89
C THR A 92 2.47 11.01 13.60
N PHE A 93 2.03 11.64 12.51
CA PHE A 93 2.54 11.35 11.16
C PHE A 93 3.65 12.29 10.71
N ASP A 94 3.62 13.57 11.09
CA ASP A 94 4.58 14.56 10.59
C ASP A 94 5.82 14.66 11.48
N LEU A 95 5.63 14.54 12.79
CA LEU A 95 6.71 14.72 13.76
C LEU A 95 7.51 13.44 14.03
N LYS A 96 6.96 12.26 13.72
CA LYS A 96 7.57 10.97 14.07
C LYS A 96 7.95 10.18 12.83
N ARG A 97 9.25 10.16 12.53
CA ARG A 97 9.83 9.40 11.39
C ARG A 97 9.39 7.94 11.29
N LYS A 98 9.16 7.26 12.42
CA LYS A 98 8.75 5.84 12.46
C LYS A 98 7.28 5.62 12.10
N CYS A 99 6.46 6.67 12.11
CA CYS A 99 5.05 6.61 11.77
C CYS A 99 4.78 7.16 10.37
N SER A 100 5.80 7.40 9.54
CA SER A 100 5.60 7.96 8.20
C SER A 100 4.62 7.13 7.36
N LEU A 101 3.73 7.79 6.64
CA LEU A 101 2.80 7.15 5.69
C LEU A 101 3.42 6.91 4.30
N TYR A 102 4.68 7.30 4.08
CA TYR A 102 5.37 7.14 2.80
C TYR A 102 6.17 5.83 2.78
N LEU A 103 5.71 4.86 1.99
CA LEU A 103 6.22 3.49 2.02
C LEU A 103 7.69 3.36 1.62
N SER A 104 8.16 4.17 0.67
CA SER A 104 9.55 4.13 0.20
C SER A 104 10.55 4.52 1.30
N TYR A 105 10.09 5.29 2.31
CA TYR A 105 10.92 5.76 3.41
C TYR A 105 11.46 4.62 4.28
N PHE A 106 10.66 3.57 4.51
CA PHE A 106 11.09 2.44 5.34
C PHE A 106 12.18 1.58 4.70
N ALA A 107 12.19 1.49 3.37
CA ALA A 107 13.18 0.72 2.62
C ALA A 107 14.46 1.51 2.32
N THR A 108 14.33 2.81 2.04
CA THR A 108 15.43 3.61 1.47
C THR A 108 15.82 4.84 2.29
N GLY A 109 15.04 5.20 3.31
CA GLY A 109 15.21 6.45 4.07
C GLY A 109 15.13 7.67 3.15
N ASP A 110 15.88 8.72 3.49
CA ASP A 110 15.95 9.96 2.70
C ASP A 110 17.18 10.00 1.78
N THR A 111 17.45 8.87 1.11
CA THR A 111 18.62 8.73 0.24
C THR A 111 18.25 8.95 -1.21
N ARG A 112 19.25 9.11 -2.10
CA ARG A 112 19.02 9.16 -3.55
C ARG A 112 18.22 7.96 -4.09
N ARG A 113 18.23 6.83 -3.37
CA ARG A 113 17.47 5.63 -3.73
C ARG A 113 15.96 5.81 -3.60
N ARG A 114 15.50 6.82 -2.87
CA ARG A 114 14.07 7.15 -2.73
C ARG A 114 13.48 7.61 -4.06
N GLY A 115 14.21 8.40 -4.85
CA GLY A 115 13.77 8.84 -6.18
C GLY A 115 13.46 7.66 -7.11
N THR A 116 14.32 6.64 -7.13
CA THR A 116 14.09 5.41 -7.91
C THR A 116 12.87 4.64 -7.42
N ALA A 117 12.64 4.59 -6.09
CA ALA A 117 11.45 3.95 -5.54
C ALA A 117 10.17 4.67 -5.99
N LEU A 118 10.14 6.00 -5.97
CA LEU A 118 8.99 6.78 -6.43
C LEU A 118 8.66 6.53 -7.91
N VAL A 119 9.68 6.38 -8.77
CA VAL A 119 9.49 6.00 -10.17
C VAL A 119 8.84 4.61 -10.28
N ALA A 120 9.29 3.62 -9.49
CA ALA A 120 8.69 2.29 -9.49
C ALA A 120 7.21 2.30 -9.06
N PHE A 121 6.81 3.19 -8.14
CA PHE A 121 5.39 3.39 -7.83
C PHE A 121 4.62 3.94 -9.04
N LEU A 122 5.14 4.98 -9.71
CA LEU A 122 4.52 5.54 -10.92
C LEU A 122 4.37 4.51 -12.03
N ASP A 123 5.38 3.66 -12.23
CA ASP A 123 5.32 2.60 -13.22
C ASP A 123 4.30 1.51 -12.85
N ALA A 124 4.14 1.19 -11.56
CA ALA A 124 3.08 0.30 -11.09
C ALA A 124 1.67 0.86 -11.34
N TYR A 125 1.44 2.17 -11.10
CA TYR A 125 0.17 2.82 -11.44
C TYR A 125 -0.10 2.71 -12.96
N ARG A 126 0.87 3.10 -13.78
CA ARG A 126 0.75 3.05 -15.26
C ARG A 126 0.52 1.64 -15.79
N ALA A 127 1.20 0.64 -15.23
CA ALA A 127 1.03 -0.76 -15.61
C ALA A 127 -0.39 -1.28 -15.36
N ALA A 128 -1.11 -0.69 -14.41
CA ALA A 128 -2.52 -0.97 -14.15
C ALA A 128 -3.49 -0.03 -14.89
N GLY A 129 -2.99 0.78 -15.84
CA GLY A 129 -3.80 1.79 -16.54
C GLY A 129 -4.28 2.93 -15.64
N TRP A 130 -3.62 3.16 -14.51
CA TRP A 130 -3.97 4.19 -13.55
C TRP A 130 -3.13 5.45 -13.75
N GLU A 131 -3.79 6.58 -13.94
CA GLU A 131 -3.14 7.89 -13.96
C GLU A 131 -3.06 8.44 -12.53
N PHE A 132 -1.84 8.67 -12.05
CA PHE A 132 -1.61 9.21 -10.72
C PHE A 132 -1.65 10.75 -10.78
N ASP A 133 -2.76 11.33 -10.34
CA ASP A 133 -2.98 12.77 -10.25
C ASP A 133 -3.41 13.15 -8.82
N ALA A 134 -2.50 12.95 -7.87
CA ALA A 134 -2.69 13.34 -6.49
C ALA A 134 -1.65 14.39 -6.08
N ALA A 135 -2.02 15.25 -5.12
CA ALA A 135 -1.10 16.23 -4.55
C ALA A 135 0.05 15.58 -3.76
N GLU A 136 -0.19 14.37 -3.24
CA GLU A 136 0.75 13.58 -2.47
C GLU A 136 1.72 12.78 -3.34
N LEU A 137 2.81 12.29 -2.74
CA LEU A 137 3.76 11.42 -3.43
C LEU A 137 3.13 10.04 -3.77
N PRO A 138 3.60 9.38 -4.85
CA PRO A 138 3.03 8.11 -5.31
C PRO A 138 3.19 6.94 -4.33
N ASP A 139 4.06 7.07 -3.33
CA ASP A 139 4.26 6.09 -2.26
C ASP A 139 3.49 6.39 -0.97
N TYR A 140 2.62 7.40 -0.98
CA TYR A 140 1.72 7.71 0.13
C TYR A 140 0.73 6.55 0.33
N LEU A 141 0.78 5.91 1.50
CA LEU A 141 0.02 4.70 1.80
C LEU A 141 -1.49 4.84 1.52
N PRO A 142 -2.18 5.93 1.90
CA PRO A 142 -3.57 6.14 1.52
C PRO A 142 -3.83 6.09 0.01
N ALA A 143 -2.95 6.68 -0.82
CA ALA A 143 -3.10 6.65 -2.28
C ALA A 143 -2.88 5.25 -2.84
N VAL A 144 -1.89 4.51 -2.31
CA VAL A 144 -1.63 3.11 -2.70
C VAL A 144 -2.81 2.20 -2.31
N LEU A 145 -3.44 2.44 -1.15
CA LEU A 145 -4.62 1.72 -0.70
C LEU A 145 -5.85 2.04 -1.56
N GLU A 146 -6.07 3.30 -1.92
CA GLU A 146 -7.14 3.69 -2.86
C GLU A 146 -6.94 3.00 -4.21
N PHE A 147 -5.72 3.03 -4.75
CA PHE A 147 -5.39 2.35 -5.99
C PHE A 147 -5.67 0.86 -5.91
N SER A 148 -5.31 0.21 -4.80
CA SER A 148 -5.65 -1.20 -4.59
C SER A 148 -7.14 -1.46 -4.47
N ALA A 149 -7.90 -0.52 -3.89
CA ALA A 149 -9.34 -0.65 -3.75
C ALA A 149 -10.10 -0.43 -5.07
N ARG A 150 -9.59 0.42 -5.96
CA ARG A 150 -10.30 0.88 -7.16
C ARG A 150 -9.87 0.20 -8.45
N SER A 151 -8.60 -0.19 -8.57
CA SER A 151 -8.09 -0.84 -9.78
C SER A 151 -8.45 -2.32 -9.89
N ASP A 152 -8.70 -2.98 -8.75
CA ASP A 152 -8.81 -4.45 -8.64
C ASP A 152 -7.64 -5.19 -9.32
N SER A 153 -6.48 -4.52 -9.45
CA SER A 153 -5.33 -5.02 -10.20
C SER A 153 -4.42 -5.86 -9.31
N GLU A 154 -3.92 -6.97 -9.87
CA GLU A 154 -2.86 -7.77 -9.23
C GLU A 154 -1.61 -6.94 -8.95
N VAL A 155 -1.32 -5.94 -9.80
CA VAL A 155 -0.19 -5.01 -9.62
C VAL A 155 -0.33 -4.25 -8.31
N ALA A 156 -1.53 -3.78 -7.98
CA ALA A 156 -1.77 -3.02 -6.75
C ALA A 156 -1.63 -3.89 -5.48
N SER A 157 -2.21 -5.11 -5.52
CA SER A 157 -2.06 -6.08 -4.43
C SER A 157 -0.59 -6.43 -4.19
N ALA A 158 0.15 -6.55 -5.27
CA ALA A 158 1.53 -6.98 -5.20
C ALA A 158 2.50 -5.84 -4.84
N LEU A 159 2.18 -4.60 -5.20
CA LEU A 159 2.85 -3.40 -4.72
C LEU A 159 2.72 -3.25 -3.19
N LEU A 160 1.52 -3.44 -2.63
CA LEU A 160 1.30 -3.47 -1.17
C LEU A 160 2.06 -4.63 -0.51
N THR A 161 2.07 -5.79 -1.17
CA THR A 161 2.80 -6.98 -0.69
C THR A 161 4.31 -6.76 -0.65
N ALA A 162 4.88 -6.10 -1.66
CA ALA A 162 6.29 -5.72 -1.71
C ALA A 162 6.68 -4.75 -0.58
N HIS A 163 5.74 -3.92 -0.12
CA HIS A 163 5.97 -2.93 0.94
C HIS A 163 5.42 -3.38 2.30
N ARG A 164 5.04 -4.65 2.44
CA ARG A 164 4.45 -5.18 3.68
C ARG A 164 5.34 -4.95 4.90
N GLU A 165 6.65 -5.12 4.79
CA GLU A 165 7.56 -4.88 5.91
C GLU A 165 7.46 -3.45 6.44
N GLY A 166 7.38 -2.45 5.56
CA GLY A 166 7.18 -1.05 5.95
C GLY A 166 5.84 -0.83 6.65
N ILE A 167 4.77 -1.46 6.17
CA ILE A 167 3.43 -1.40 6.79
C ILE A 167 3.43 -2.04 8.18
N GLU A 168 4.14 -3.16 8.37
CA GLU A 168 4.28 -3.82 9.68
C GLU A 168 5.15 -2.99 10.65
N VAL A 169 6.19 -2.32 10.14
CA VAL A 169 6.98 -1.36 10.94
C VAL A 169 6.12 -0.18 11.39
N LEU A 170 5.32 0.39 10.49
CA LEU A 170 4.35 1.44 10.80
C LEU A 170 3.36 0.96 11.88
N ARG A 171 2.77 -0.23 11.70
CA ARG A 171 1.85 -0.84 12.68
C ARG A 171 2.50 -0.95 14.06
N ALA A 172 3.68 -1.56 14.13
CA ALA A 172 4.39 -1.76 15.39
C ALA A 172 4.79 -0.43 16.06
N ALA A 173 5.13 0.59 15.27
CA ALA A 173 5.44 1.91 15.77
C ALA A 173 4.20 2.59 16.38
N LEU A 174 3.05 2.51 15.71
CA LEU A 174 1.78 3.05 16.17
C LEU A 174 1.26 2.32 17.42
N GLU A 175 1.34 0.98 17.45
CA GLU A 175 1.00 0.17 18.63
C GLU A 175 1.90 0.50 19.82
N GLY A 176 3.21 0.62 19.61
CA GLY A 176 4.17 0.93 20.68
C GLY A 176 4.01 2.33 21.29
N MET A 177 3.16 3.19 20.72
CA MET A 177 2.80 4.50 21.27
C MET A 177 1.30 4.63 21.58
N ASP A 178 0.57 3.51 21.63
CA ASP A 178 -0.88 3.46 21.88
C ASP A 178 -1.71 4.35 20.96
N SER A 179 -1.24 4.52 19.72
CA SER A 179 -1.88 5.36 18.73
C SER A 179 -3.21 4.76 18.25
N PRO A 180 -4.30 5.53 18.15
CA PRO A 180 -5.56 5.02 17.59
C PRO A 180 -5.40 4.56 16.14
N TRP A 181 -4.53 5.20 15.35
CA TRP A 181 -4.26 4.82 13.96
C TRP A 181 -3.67 3.41 13.81
N ALA A 182 -3.12 2.81 14.88
CA ALA A 182 -2.73 1.40 14.89
C ALA A 182 -3.90 0.48 14.51
N LEU A 183 -5.14 0.84 14.89
CA LEU A 183 -6.34 0.06 14.56
C LEU A 183 -6.59 -0.01 13.05
N VAL A 184 -6.36 1.09 12.35
CA VAL A 184 -6.54 1.18 10.89
C VAL A 184 -5.43 0.41 10.17
N VAL A 185 -4.17 0.62 10.56
CA VAL A 185 -3.05 -0.12 9.96
C VAL A 185 -3.14 -1.61 10.25
N ARG A 186 -3.65 -2.00 11.43
CA ARG A 186 -3.96 -3.40 11.75
C ARG A 186 -4.96 -4.01 10.76
N ALA A 187 -6.04 -3.30 10.43
CA ALA A 187 -7.01 -3.75 9.44
C ALA A 187 -6.34 -4.01 8.08
N VAL A 188 -5.42 -3.14 7.64
CA VAL A 188 -4.61 -3.34 6.43
C VAL A 188 -3.73 -4.59 6.55
N THR A 189 -2.98 -4.75 7.63
CA THR A 189 -2.11 -5.94 7.78
C THR A 189 -2.90 -7.26 7.78
N LEU A 190 -4.11 -7.28 8.36
CA LEU A 190 -5.00 -8.43 8.35
C LEU A 190 -5.56 -8.73 6.95
N SER A 191 -5.66 -7.72 6.08
CA SER A 191 -6.11 -7.85 4.70
C SER A 191 -5.00 -8.20 3.71
N LEU A 192 -3.72 -8.28 4.12
CA LEU A 192 -2.62 -8.65 3.23
C LEU A 192 -2.29 -10.15 3.35
N PRO A 193 -2.13 -10.87 2.21
CA PRO A 193 -1.78 -12.29 2.24
C PRO A 193 -0.42 -12.50 2.92
N LYS A 194 -0.23 -13.64 3.60
CA LYS A 194 1.11 -14.04 4.07
C LYS A 194 2.03 -14.11 2.86
N VAL A 195 3.20 -13.51 2.99
CA VAL A 195 4.10 -13.33 1.86
C VAL A 195 5.23 -14.34 1.97
N ASP A 196 5.41 -15.16 0.93
CA ASP A 196 6.70 -15.79 0.69
C ASP A 196 7.58 -14.84 -0.13
N GLN A 197 8.89 -14.92 0.13
CA GLN A 197 9.89 -14.01 -0.43
C GLN A 197 10.02 -14.11 -1.96
N ARG A 198 9.68 -15.26 -2.55
CA ARG A 198 9.74 -15.48 -4.01
C ARG A 198 8.63 -14.74 -4.75
N THR A 199 7.44 -14.67 -4.17
CA THR A 199 6.28 -13.97 -4.77
C THR A 199 6.53 -12.47 -4.80
N GLN A 200 7.18 -11.90 -3.77
CA GLN A 200 7.63 -10.51 -3.79
C GLN A 200 8.62 -10.21 -4.91
N GLU A 201 9.67 -11.01 -5.02
CA GLU A 201 10.74 -10.79 -6.02
C GLU A 201 10.19 -10.87 -7.45
N ARG A 202 9.29 -11.82 -7.72
CA ARG A 202 8.70 -12.02 -9.05
C ARG A 202 7.81 -10.86 -9.49
N VAL A 203 7.09 -10.25 -8.56
CA VAL A 203 6.24 -9.10 -8.86
C VAL A 203 7.08 -7.83 -8.95
N LEU A 204 8.04 -7.63 -8.05
CA LEU A 204 8.93 -6.49 -8.16
C LEU A 204 9.67 -6.49 -9.51
N ALA A 205 10.04 -7.67 -10.01
CA ALA A 205 10.55 -7.83 -11.37
C ALA A 205 9.53 -7.39 -12.44
N LEU A 206 8.27 -7.84 -12.37
CA LEU A 206 7.21 -7.40 -13.31
C LEU A 206 6.94 -5.88 -13.28
N VAL A 207 7.03 -5.24 -12.12
CA VAL A 207 6.88 -3.79 -11.99
C VAL A 207 8.09 -3.06 -12.58
N ASN A 208 9.30 -3.56 -12.33
CA ASN A 208 10.54 -2.96 -12.85
C ASN A 208 10.76 -3.22 -14.35
N GLU A 209 10.24 -4.32 -14.89
CA GLU A 209 10.30 -4.68 -16.32
C GLU A 209 9.18 -4.00 -17.13
N GLY A 210 8.19 -3.41 -16.46
CA GLY A 210 6.96 -2.92 -17.08
C GLY A 210 6.01 -4.08 -17.44
N PRO A 211 4.72 -3.79 -17.73
CA PRO A 211 3.79 -4.83 -18.15
C PRO A 211 4.34 -5.51 -19.41
N PRO A 212 4.27 -6.85 -19.52
CA PRO A 212 4.66 -7.52 -20.75
C PRO A 212 3.86 -6.91 -21.89
N THR A 213 4.56 -6.41 -22.91
CA THR A 213 3.91 -6.06 -24.17
C THR A 213 3.27 -7.34 -24.68
N GLU A 214 1.95 -7.49 -24.48
CA GLU A 214 1.18 -8.43 -25.25
C GLU A 214 1.49 -8.12 -26.70
N THR A 215 2.24 -9.04 -27.30
CA THR A 215 2.51 -9.01 -28.71
C THR A 215 1.15 -9.25 -29.33
N VAL A 216 0.49 -8.18 -29.76
CA VAL A 216 -0.65 -8.25 -30.66
C VAL A 216 -0.14 -9.04 -31.87
N GLY A 217 -0.40 -10.35 -31.89
CA GLY A 217 -0.32 -11.15 -33.10
C GLY A 217 -1.25 -10.50 -34.12
N LEU A 218 -0.93 -10.44 -35.41
CA LEU A 218 -0.32 -11.48 -36.21
C LEU A 218 0.27 -10.82 -37.46
N SER A 219 1.58 -10.95 -37.69
CA SER A 219 2.09 -11.00 -39.05
C SER A 219 1.75 -12.38 -39.62
N LEU A 220 0.62 -12.48 -40.31
CA LEU A 220 0.41 -13.57 -41.27
C LEU A 220 0.97 -13.11 -42.62
N PRO A 221 2.07 -13.68 -43.12
CA PRO A 221 2.41 -13.53 -44.53
C PRO A 221 1.34 -14.27 -45.34
N MET A 222 0.49 -13.53 -46.05
CA MET A 222 -0.42 -14.10 -47.03
C MET A 222 0.38 -14.82 -48.12
N PRO A 223 0.08 -16.09 -48.43
CA PRO A 223 0.68 -16.77 -49.57
C PRO A 223 0.17 -16.14 -50.87
N VAL A 224 1.10 -15.65 -51.69
CA VAL A 224 0.81 -15.23 -53.07
C VAL A 224 0.54 -16.47 -53.90
N PHE A 225 -0.72 -16.70 -54.28
CA PHE A 225 -1.07 -17.69 -55.28
C PHE A 225 -0.50 -17.24 -56.64
N ARG A 226 0.39 -18.05 -57.22
CA ARG A 226 0.77 -17.94 -58.63
C ARG A 226 -0.39 -18.42 -59.50
N THR A 227 -0.96 -17.53 -60.30
CA THR A 227 -1.70 -17.93 -61.50
C THR A 227 -0.73 -17.98 -62.69
N LYS A 228 -0.47 -19.21 -63.16
CA LYS A 228 -0.11 -19.53 -64.55
C LYS A 228 -1.14 -18.81 -65.45
N GLY A 229 -0.77 -17.92 -66.36
CA GLY A 229 -0.24 -18.21 -67.70
C GLY A 229 -1.36 -18.05 -68.75
N GLU A 230 -0.99 -17.67 -69.98
CA GLU A 230 -1.81 -17.64 -71.23
C GLU A 230 -2.58 -16.32 -71.45
N SER A 231 -2.42 -15.56 -72.54
CA SER A 231 -1.70 -15.71 -73.82
C SER A 231 -1.32 -14.34 -74.38
#